data_AF-A0A1L7LIH0-F1
#
_entry.id   AF-A0A1L7LIH0-F1
#
_cell.length_a   1.000
_cell.length_b   1.000
_cell.length_c   1.000
_cell.angle_alpha   90.00
_cell.angle_beta   90.00
_cell.angle_gamma   90.00
#
_symmetry.space_group_name_H-M   'P 1'
#
loop_
_entity.id
_entity.type
_entity.pdbx_description
1 polymer ?
#
loop_
_entity_poly.entity_id
_entity_poly.type
_entity_poly.pdbx_seq_one_letter_code
_entity_poly.pdbx_strand_id
1 'polypeptide(L)'
;MSFTTQVKEEILNLNSADKNELSAIIKMSGSLGLTDKKLSLSIITENAKIARHIYALLERLYRINPEIKYHHKTNLRKNRVYTVFLDDNVEQILADLQLSDSFLELKLALDSKFYLMMMLAVLI
;
A
#
# COMPACT_ATOMS: atom_id res chain seq x y z
N MET A 1 4.47 22.01 -18.84
CA MET A 1 3.92 21.35 -17.62
C MET A 1 2.44 21.12 -17.88
N SER A 2 1.87 19.95 -17.53
CA SER A 2 0.41 19.72 -17.66
C SER A 2 -0.30 20.09 -16.35
N PHE A 3 -1.55 20.55 -16.46
CA PHE A 3 -2.41 20.90 -15.31
C PHE A 3 -2.46 19.79 -14.26
N THR A 4 -2.53 18.53 -14.70
CA THR A 4 -2.51 17.35 -13.82
C THR A 4 -1.23 17.22 -13.00
N THR A 5 -0.09 17.69 -13.53
CA THR A 5 1.18 17.69 -12.79
C THR A 5 1.19 18.76 -11.71
N GLN A 6 0.62 19.94 -12.02
CA GLN A 6 0.50 21.06 -11.09
C GLN A 6 -0.44 20.76 -9.92
N VAL A 7 -1.62 20.21 -10.21
CA VAL A 7 -2.60 19.83 -9.17
C VAL A 7 -2.03 18.75 -8.24
N LYS A 8 -1.28 17.79 -8.79
CA LYS A 8 -0.56 16.79 -7.98
C LYS A 8 0.50 17.41 -7.09
N GLU A 9 1.15 18.50 -7.50
CA GLU A 9 2.15 19.19 -6.70
C GLU A 9 1.53 20.05 -5.58
N GLU A 10 0.37 20.67 -5.81
CA GLU A 10 -0.34 21.43 -4.76
C GLU A 10 -0.86 20.54 -3.64
N ILE A 11 -1.39 19.35 -3.97
CA ILE A 11 -1.88 18.39 -2.96
C ILE A 11 -0.75 17.92 -2.05
N LEU A 12 0.45 17.71 -2.59
CA LEU A 12 1.61 17.26 -1.82
C LEU A 12 2.13 18.29 -0.79
N ASN A 13 1.74 19.57 -0.92
CA ASN A 13 2.14 20.64 0.00
C ASN A 13 1.15 20.86 1.16
N LEU A 14 0.01 20.15 1.16
CA LEU A 14 -0.90 20.16 2.31
C LEU A 14 -0.28 19.32 3.43
N ASN A 15 0.29 20.02 4.41
CA ASN A 15 1.13 19.46 5.47
C ASN A 15 0.39 18.55 6.49
N SER A 16 -0.89 18.24 6.25
CA SER A 16 -1.69 17.33 7.08
C SER A 16 -1.44 15.91 6.62
N ALA A 17 -0.79 15.10 7.46
CA ALA A 17 -0.77 13.66 7.24
C ALA A 17 -2.21 13.14 7.39
N ASP A 18 -2.83 12.81 6.26
CA ASP A 18 -4.24 12.43 6.20
C ASP A 18 -4.37 10.91 6.02
N LYS A 19 -5.07 10.26 6.96
CA LYS A 19 -5.37 8.82 6.88
C LYS A 19 -6.23 8.51 5.65
N ASN A 20 -7.09 9.42 5.23
CA ASN A 20 -7.96 9.23 4.07
C ASN A 20 -7.16 9.25 2.76
N GLU A 21 -6.14 10.11 2.68
CA GLU A 21 -5.22 10.11 1.53
C GLU A 21 -4.46 8.79 1.46
N LEU A 22 -3.87 8.36 2.58
CA LEU A 22 -3.11 7.12 2.63
C LEU A 22 -3.99 5.90 2.31
N SER A 23 -5.23 5.86 2.82
CA SER A 23 -6.16 4.77 2.54
C SER A 23 -6.55 4.70 1.07
N ALA A 24 -6.79 5.86 0.43
CA ALA A 24 -7.07 5.92 -1.00
C ALA A 24 -5.88 5.43 -1.84
N ILE A 25 -4.66 5.84 -1.50
CA ILE A 25 -3.45 5.38 -2.19
C ILE A 25 -3.28 3.86 -2.05
N ILE A 26 -3.44 3.32 -0.84
CA ILE A 26 -3.31 1.89 -0.59
C ILE A 26 -4.41 1.11 -1.35
N LYS A 27 -5.65 1.60 -1.39
CA LYS A 27 -6.71 0.96 -2.19
C LYS A 27 -6.38 0.93 -3.69
N MET A 28 -5.78 1.99 -4.22
CA MET A 28 -5.50 2.11 -5.65
C MET A 28 -4.24 1.37 -6.12
N SER A 29 -3.24 1.25 -5.26
CA SER A 29 -1.89 0.81 -5.68
C SER A 29 -1.21 -0.13 -4.69
N GLY A 30 -1.89 -0.48 -3.60
CA GLY A 30 -1.44 -1.43 -2.59
C GLY A 30 -1.69 -2.88 -3.01
N SER A 31 -0.77 -3.75 -2.62
CA SER A 31 -0.86 -5.20 -2.79
C SER A 31 -0.39 -5.87 -1.51
N LEU A 32 -1.13 -6.88 -1.05
CA LEU A 32 -0.76 -7.65 0.13
C LEU A 32 0.01 -8.91 -0.25
N GLY A 33 1.12 -9.14 0.45
CA GLY A 33 1.86 -10.40 0.43
C GLY A 33 1.64 -11.17 1.73
N LEU A 34 1.81 -12.49 1.67
CA LEU A 34 1.87 -13.34 2.86
C LEU A 34 3.10 -14.23 2.74
N THR A 35 4.02 -14.14 3.70
CA THR A 35 5.24 -14.94 3.73
C THR A 35 5.47 -15.39 5.16
N ASP A 36 5.66 -16.70 5.38
CA ASP A 36 5.86 -17.28 6.71
C ASP A 36 4.81 -16.84 7.76
N LYS A 37 3.54 -16.74 7.33
CA LYS A 37 2.39 -16.23 8.10
C LYS A 37 2.47 -14.74 8.50
N LYS A 38 3.47 -13.99 8.03
CA LYS A 38 3.54 -12.53 8.19
C LYS A 38 2.92 -11.83 6.99
N LEU A 39 2.04 -10.88 7.28
CA LEU A 39 1.41 -10.03 6.27
C LEU A 39 2.39 -8.91 5.87
N SER A 40 2.54 -8.69 4.57
CA SER A 40 3.27 -7.54 4.03
C SER A 40 2.36 -6.70 3.14
N LEU A 41 2.64 -5.40 3.05
CA LEU A 41 2.00 -4.46 2.14
C LEU A 41 3.07 -3.83 1.23
N SER A 42 2.79 -3.84 -0.07
CA SER A 42 3.61 -3.20 -1.11
C SER A 42 2.77 -2.17 -1.85
N ILE A 43 3.27 -0.94 -1.97
CA ILE A 43 2.61 0.14 -2.72
C ILE A 43 3.52 0.53 -3.89
N ILE A 44 3.02 0.37 -5.12
CA ILE A 44 3.82 0.51 -6.34
C ILE A 44 3.49 1.81 -7.07
N THR A 45 4.51 2.56 -7.50
CA THR A 45 4.34 3.79 -8.29
C THR A 45 5.50 4.04 -9.25
N GLU A 46 5.21 4.64 -10.41
CA GLU A 46 6.25 5.09 -11.35
C GLU A 46 6.82 6.48 -11.00
N ASN A 47 6.23 7.16 -10.00
CA ASN A 47 6.63 8.51 -9.62
C ASN A 47 7.39 8.53 -8.29
N ALA A 48 8.67 8.92 -8.34
CA ALA A 48 9.54 9.03 -7.16
C ALA A 48 9.01 10.01 -6.10
N LYS A 49 8.33 11.09 -6.50
CA LYS A 49 7.75 12.05 -5.55
C LYS A 49 6.62 11.40 -4.76
N ILE A 50 5.77 10.61 -5.42
CA ILE A 50 4.68 9.87 -4.77
C ILE A 50 5.23 8.82 -3.81
N ALA A 51 6.27 8.08 -4.20
CA ALA A 51 6.90 7.10 -3.30
C ALA A 51 7.43 7.75 -2.00
N ARG A 52 8.09 8.91 -2.10
CA ARG A 52 8.55 9.67 -0.93
C ARG A 52 7.41 10.22 -0.08
N HIS A 53 6.32 10.65 -0.72
CA HIS A 53 5.14 11.13 0.00
C HIS A 53 4.48 10.02 0.82
N ILE A 54 4.29 8.84 0.22
CA ILE A 54 3.74 7.67 0.91
C ILE A 54 4.61 7.29 2.11
N TYR A 55 5.94 7.30 1.93
CA TYR A 55 6.88 7.09 3.04
C TYR A 55 6.64 8.10 4.17
N ALA A 56 6.58 9.40 3.85
CA ALA A 56 6.37 10.44 4.84
C ALA A 56 5.01 10.33 5.54
N LEU A 57 3.94 9.92 4.84
CA LEU A 57 2.64 9.66 5.45
C LEU A 57 2.72 8.50 6.45
N LEU A 58 3.36 7.39 6.08
CA LEU A 58 3.53 6.22 6.96
C LEU A 58 4.38 6.55 8.19
N GLU A 59 5.48 7.28 8.00
CA GLU A 59 6.35 7.74 9.10
C GLU A 59 5.60 8.68 10.06
N ARG A 60 4.83 9.64 9.53
CA ARG A 60 4.11 10.63 10.35
C ARG A 60 2.90 10.03 11.08
N LEU A 61 2.12 9.18 10.42
CA LEU A 61 0.88 8.60 10.97
C LEU A 61 1.16 7.44 11.92
N TYR A 62 2.14 6.58 11.59
CA TYR A 62 2.33 5.30 12.28
C TYR A 62 3.74 5.13 12.87
N ARG A 63 4.64 6.11 12.72
CA ARG A 63 6.02 6.06 13.25
C ARG A 63 6.82 4.83 12.78
N ILE A 64 6.53 4.35 11.57
CA ILE A 64 7.24 3.25 10.94
C ILE A 64 8.16 3.75 9.83
N ASN A 65 9.23 2.99 9.58
CA ASN A 65 10.21 3.28 8.54
C ASN A 65 10.07 2.25 7.40
N PRO A 66 9.16 2.45 6.44
CA PRO A 66 8.97 1.51 5.34
C PRO A 66 10.21 1.46 4.44
N GLU A 67 10.43 0.35 3.77
CA GLU A 67 11.53 0.19 2.83
C GLU A 67 11.14 0.73 1.45
N ILE A 68 12.02 1.49 0.78
CA ILE A 68 11.79 1.93 -0.61
C ILE A 68 12.73 1.17 -1.54
N LYS A 69 12.15 0.35 -2.42
CA LYS A 69 12.86 -0.36 -3.50
C LYS A 69 12.59 0.32 -4.83
N TYR A 70 13.53 0.21 -5.76
CA TYR A 70 13.25 0.57 -7.16
C TYR A 70 13.85 -0.44 -8.13
N HIS A 71 13.20 -0.58 -9.27
CA HIS A 71 13.72 -1.33 -10.41
C HIS A 71 13.34 -0.63 -11.71
N HIS A 72 13.99 -0.99 -12.81
CA HIS A 72 13.58 -0.53 -14.14
C HIS A 72 12.66 -1.57 -14.76
N LYS A 73 11.55 -1.15 -15.36
CA LYS A 73 10.77 -2.04 -16.21
C LYS A 73 11.64 -2.52 -17.39
N THR A 74 11.48 -3.78 -17.74
CA THR A 74 12.15 -4.43 -18.88
C THR A 74 11.64 -3.97 -20.24
N ASN A 75 10.51 -3.24 -20.29
CA ASN A 75 9.94 -2.69 -21.52
C ASN A 75 10.73 -1.49 -22.08
N LEU A 76 10.60 -1.25 -23.40
CA LEU A 76 11.34 -0.24 -24.19
C LEU A 76 11.39 1.19 -23.60
N ARG A 77 10.46 1.57 -22.71
CA ARG A 77 10.40 2.92 -22.12
C ARG A 77 11.28 3.13 -20.89
N LYS A 78 11.94 2.10 -20.35
CA LYS A 78 12.86 2.19 -19.18
C LYS A 78 12.30 2.98 -17.99
N ASN A 79 11.00 2.92 -17.74
CA ASN A 79 10.41 3.61 -16.59
C ASN A 79 10.92 2.98 -15.28
N ARG A 80 11.36 3.82 -14.35
CA ARG A 80 11.66 3.40 -12.97
C ARG A 80 10.35 3.15 -12.25
N VAL A 81 10.27 2.02 -11.56
CA VAL A 81 9.16 1.65 -10.68
C VAL A 81 9.70 1.65 -9.27
N TYR A 82 8.98 2.31 -8.38
CA TYR A 82 9.28 2.39 -6.96
C TYR A 82 8.25 1.56 -6.19
N THR A 83 8.71 0.82 -5.20
CA THR A 83 7.87 0.05 -4.29
C THR A 83 8.16 0.52 -2.88
N VAL A 84 7.13 1.03 -2.19
CA VAL A 84 7.16 1.26 -0.74
C VAL A 84 6.67 -0.02 -0.08
N PHE A 85 7.51 -0.66 0.72
CA PHE A 85 7.29 -1.97 1.31
C PHE A 85 7.26 -1.89 2.83
N LEU A 86 6.33 -2.62 3.44
CA LEU A 86 6.21 -2.77 4.89
C LEU A 86 5.80 -4.20 5.22
N ASP A 87 6.41 -4.77 6.24
CA ASP A 87 6.15 -6.12 6.77
C ASP A 87 5.92 -6.12 8.29
N ASP A 88 5.94 -4.94 8.91
CA ASP A 88 5.67 -4.72 10.32
C ASP A 88 4.38 -3.91 10.51
N ASN A 89 3.61 -4.27 11.55
CA ASN A 89 2.32 -3.66 11.93
C ASN A 89 1.28 -3.50 10.80
N VAL A 90 1.40 -4.26 9.71
CA VAL A 90 0.53 -4.14 8.53
C VAL A 90 -0.94 -4.35 8.87
N GLU A 91 -1.26 -5.36 9.68
CA GLU A 91 -2.64 -5.66 10.07
C GLU A 91 -3.28 -4.50 10.85
N GLN A 92 -2.54 -3.90 11.77
CA GLN A 92 -3.01 -2.76 12.57
C GLN A 92 -3.25 -1.53 11.70
N ILE A 93 -2.35 -1.24 10.76
CA ILE A 93 -2.49 -0.13 9.81
C ILE A 93 -3.71 -0.34 8.91
N LEU A 94 -3.90 -1.55 8.38
CA LEU A 94 -5.06 -1.84 7.53
C LEU A 94 -6.38 -1.75 8.32
N ALA A 95 -6.41 -2.19 9.57
CA ALA A 95 -7.58 -2.06 10.42
C ALA A 95 -7.91 -0.59 10.74
N ASP A 96 -6.91 0.22 11.12
CA ASP A 96 -7.08 1.65 11.41
C ASP A 96 -7.52 2.45 10.17
N LEU A 97 -7.07 2.05 8.98
CA LEU A 97 -7.49 2.65 7.71
C LEU A 97 -8.81 2.09 7.17
N GLN A 98 -9.49 1.18 7.88
CA GLN A 98 -10.71 0.49 7.44
C GLN A 98 -10.55 -0.20 6.07
N LEU A 99 -9.40 -0.83 5.87
CA LEU A 99 -9.01 -1.54 4.64
C LEU A 99 -9.07 -3.06 4.80
N SER A 100 -9.18 -3.56 6.03
CA SER A 100 -9.23 -4.99 6.34
C SER A 100 -10.21 -5.75 5.43
N ASP A 101 -11.45 -5.28 5.34
CA ASP A 101 -12.52 -5.99 4.63
C ASP A 101 -12.30 -5.97 3.11
N SER A 102 -11.89 -4.82 2.56
CA SER A 102 -11.61 -4.68 1.12
C SER A 102 -10.49 -5.60 0.65
N PHE A 103 -9.46 -5.80 1.47
CA PHE A 103 -8.38 -6.72 1.13
C PHE A 103 -8.71 -8.18 1.45
N LEU A 104 -9.59 -8.44 2.41
CA LEU A 104 -10.09 -9.78 2.73
C LEU A 104 -10.90 -10.33 1.55
N GLU A 105 -11.79 -9.52 0.96
CA GLU A 105 -12.53 -9.89 -0.26
C GLU A 105 -11.60 -10.19 -1.45
N LEU A 106 -10.58 -9.36 -1.67
CA LEU A 106 -9.58 -9.59 -2.73
C LEU A 106 -8.75 -10.86 -2.49
N LYS A 107 -8.44 -11.19 -1.23
CA LYS A 107 -7.67 -12.39 -0.89
C LYS A 107 -8.51 -13.66 -0.98
N LEU A 108 -9.79 -13.60 -0.61
CA LEU A 108 -10.74 -14.72 -0.82
C LEU A 108 -10.96 -15.01 -2.30
N ALA A 109 -10.92 -13.99 -3.16
CA ALA A 109 -11.01 -14.17 -4.60
C ALA A 109 -9.75 -14.84 -5.22
N LEU A 110 -8.60 -14.76 -4.54
CA LEU A 110 -7.31 -15.27 -5.04
C LEU A 110 -6.88 -16.59 -4.37
N ASP A 111 -7.31 -16.90 -3.15
CA ASP A 111 -6.87 -18.08 -2.40
C ASP A 111 -8.03 -18.88 -1.78
N SER A 112 -8.44 -19.93 -2.48
CA SER A 112 -9.51 -20.86 -2.09
C SER A 112 -9.17 -21.72 -0.86
N LYS A 113 -7.89 -21.85 -0.46
CA LYS A 113 -7.50 -22.55 0.78
C LYS A 113 -7.73 -21.71 2.04
N PHE A 114 -7.59 -20.39 1.94
CA PHE A 114 -7.82 -19.49 3.06
C PHE A 114 -9.29 -19.45 3.49
N TYR A 115 -10.21 -19.54 2.52
CA TYR A 115 -11.66 -19.62 2.76
C TYR A 115 -12.03 -20.83 3.63
N LEU A 116 -11.44 -22.00 3.34
CA LEU A 116 -11.70 -23.23 4.09
C LEU A 116 -11.18 -23.15 5.54
N MET A 117 -10.01 -22.51 5.72
CA MET A 117 -9.41 -22.34 7.05
C MET A 117 -10.22 -21.37 7.92
N MET A 118 -10.80 -20.32 7.33
CA MET A 118 -11.66 -19.37 8.05
C MET A 118 -13.03 -19.98 8.38
N MET A 119 -13.61 -20.79 7.50
CA MET A 119 -14.87 -21.49 7.78
C MET A 119 -14.73 -22.46 8.97
N LEU A 120 -13.57 -23.12 9.10
CA LEU A 120 -13.25 -23.96 10.25
C LEU A 120 -13.09 -23.17 11.55
N ALA A 121 -12.56 -21.94 11.50
CA ALA A 121 -12.37 -21.09 12.68
C ALA A 121 -13.69 -20.50 13.22
N VAL A 122 -14.76 -20.45 12.41
CA VAL A 122 -16.10 -20.01 12.85
C VAL A 122 -16.95 -21.18 13.38
N LEU A 123 -16.50 -22.42 13.16
CA LEU A 123 -17.19 -23.65 13.57
C LEU A 123 -16.67 -24.22 14.91
N ILE A 124 -15.74 -23.54 15.58
CA ILE A 124 -15.18 -23.88 16.91
C ILE A 124 -15.46 -22.72 17.85
#